data_AF-A0A2V8P3Q0-F1
#
_entry.id   AF-A0A2V8P3Q0-F1
#
_cell.length_a   1.000
_cell.length_b   1.000
_cell.length_c   1.000
_cell.angle_alpha   90.00
_cell.angle_beta   90.00
_cell.angle_gamma   90.00
#
_symmetry.space_group_name_H-M   'P 1'
#
loop_
_entity.id
_entity.type
_entity.pdbx_description
1 polymer ?
#
loop_
_entity_poly.entity_id
_entity_poly.type
_entity_poly.pdbx_seq_one_letter_code
_entity_poly.pdbx_strand_id
1 'polypeptide(L)'
;MMKRYLAPLFCTVLLSATWIATDANAQTSAKTAAQSHLAAAKAAAYEPGNDLTVLYDTVCAPALGDRAPKEPDIQAAPESLATRKVPPRSEWYTEPGKVFDNLYYIGSPRQSTWAVTTSEGIILIDSGYDYSAKELITEGLKKLHLDPAQIKYVILSHVHGDRWYGAKYLQDTYKARLIMSEADWNVMAKSNDPSELKPKKDMVGTDGMKLTLGDTTLTLYITPGHTPGTISTLVPLKDGNERHVGAVWGGINPDVGRNGVRYFSGMPETFKTWSASAKRFQDIAAKSGADVYLTLHPFYDKALDKLHALNFRKAGGPHPFVSKDNLNRFLTIIRECTEAQLARISS
;
A
#
# COMPACT_ATOMS: atom_id res chain seq x y z
N MET A 1 -36.10 67.59 -37.75
CA MET A 1 -37.20 66.93 -37.01
C MET A 1 -36.74 65.57 -36.53
N MET A 2 -36.81 65.35 -35.21
CA MET A 2 -36.44 64.13 -34.51
C MET A 2 -37.33 62.94 -34.91
N LYS A 3 -36.75 61.74 -35.03
CA LYS A 3 -37.43 60.48 -34.69
C LYS A 3 -36.46 59.57 -33.94
N ARG A 4 -36.81 59.33 -32.67
CA ARG A 4 -36.12 58.48 -31.69
C ARG A 4 -36.41 57.01 -32.00
N TYR A 5 -35.37 56.17 -32.01
CA TYR A 5 -35.50 54.73 -31.80
C TYR A 5 -34.99 54.41 -30.39
N LEU A 6 -35.83 53.78 -29.57
CA LEU A 6 -35.52 53.32 -28.22
C LEU A 6 -36.11 51.91 -28.07
N ALA A 7 -35.26 50.98 -27.60
CA ALA A 7 -35.51 49.68 -26.94
C ALA A 7 -34.77 48.49 -27.60
N PRO A 8 -34.36 47.45 -26.83
CA PRO A 8 -33.67 47.52 -25.54
C PRO A 8 -32.40 46.64 -25.52
N LEU A 9 -31.35 47.12 -24.85
CA LEU A 9 -30.13 46.37 -24.54
C LEU A 9 -30.29 45.77 -23.13
N PHE A 10 -31.02 44.66 -23.01
CA PHE A 10 -31.21 43.95 -21.72
C PHE A 10 -31.38 42.45 -21.99
N CYS A 11 -30.27 41.70 -22.08
CA CYS A 11 -30.29 40.23 -21.93
C CYS A 11 -28.91 39.55 -21.75
N THR A 12 -27.86 40.25 -21.32
CA THR A 12 -26.53 39.64 -21.13
C THR A 12 -25.97 39.67 -19.70
N VAL A 13 -26.69 40.24 -18.72
CA VAL A 13 -26.21 40.34 -17.32
C VAL A 13 -26.79 39.27 -16.38
N LEU A 14 -27.90 38.61 -16.75
CA LEU A 14 -28.54 37.57 -15.92
C LEU A 14 -27.94 36.16 -16.09
N LEU A 15 -27.30 35.88 -17.22
CA LEU A 15 -26.64 34.59 -17.48
C LEU A 15 -25.26 34.49 -16.80
N SER A 16 -24.54 35.59 -16.64
CA SER A 16 -23.23 35.57 -15.96
C SER A 16 -23.36 35.51 -14.43
N ALA A 17 -24.31 36.21 -13.83
CA ALA A 17 -24.53 36.21 -12.38
C ALA A 17 -25.06 34.86 -11.86
N THR A 18 -25.86 34.15 -12.66
CA THR A 18 -26.35 32.81 -12.31
C THR A 18 -25.24 31.76 -12.36
N TRP A 19 -24.36 31.82 -13.37
CA TRP A 19 -23.19 30.94 -13.48
C TRP A 19 -22.17 31.15 -12.34
N ILE A 20 -21.87 32.40 -11.98
CA ILE A 20 -20.94 32.70 -10.88
C ILE A 20 -21.50 32.21 -9.54
N ALA A 21 -22.81 32.32 -9.30
CA ALA A 21 -23.45 31.84 -8.08
C ALA A 21 -23.51 30.30 -8.00
N THR A 22 -23.69 29.60 -9.13
CA THR A 22 -23.65 28.13 -9.17
C THR A 22 -22.26 27.57 -8.90
N ASP A 23 -21.22 28.18 -9.49
CA ASP A 23 -19.83 27.74 -9.30
C ASP A 23 -19.35 27.98 -7.85
N ALA A 24 -19.71 29.11 -7.25
CA ALA A 24 -19.40 29.41 -5.86
C ALA A 24 -20.04 28.42 -4.88
N ASN A 25 -21.29 28.00 -5.14
CA ASN A 25 -22.00 27.02 -4.31
C ASN A 25 -21.42 25.61 -4.45
N ALA A 26 -21.04 25.18 -5.66
CA ALA A 26 -20.38 23.89 -5.91
C ALA A 26 -19.00 23.80 -5.25
N GLN A 27 -18.21 24.88 -5.33
CA GLN A 27 -16.90 24.93 -4.67
C GLN A 27 -17.01 24.94 -3.13
N THR A 28 -18.10 25.50 -2.60
CA THR A 28 -18.35 25.52 -1.15
C THR A 28 -18.76 24.14 -0.64
N SER A 29 -19.65 23.43 -1.36
CA SER A 29 -20.09 22.08 -0.98
C SER A 29 -18.95 21.05 -1.03
N ALA A 30 -18.08 21.14 -2.04
CA ALA A 30 -16.88 20.30 -2.16
C ALA A 30 -15.90 20.48 -0.99
N LYS A 31 -15.66 21.74 -0.58
CA LYS A 31 -14.82 22.03 0.59
C LYS A 31 -15.41 21.46 1.88
N THR A 32 -16.73 21.58 2.06
CA THR A 32 -17.42 20.99 3.22
C THR A 32 -17.31 19.47 3.23
N ALA A 33 -17.49 18.81 2.08
CA ALA A 33 -17.32 17.36 1.97
C ALA A 33 -15.89 16.92 2.32
N ALA A 34 -14.88 17.60 1.75
CA ALA A 34 -13.48 17.32 2.06
C ALA A 34 -13.17 17.47 3.56
N GLN A 35 -13.67 18.53 4.20
CA GLN A 35 -13.50 18.75 5.64
C GLN A 35 -14.17 17.66 6.49
N SER A 36 -15.34 17.17 6.08
CA SER A 36 -16.02 16.07 6.79
C SER A 36 -15.21 14.79 6.77
N HIS A 37 -14.66 14.42 5.61
CA HIS A 37 -13.77 13.28 5.46
C HIS A 37 -12.47 13.44 6.26
N LEU A 38 -11.83 14.61 6.22
CA LEU A 38 -10.64 14.89 7.04
C LEU A 38 -10.94 14.76 8.54
N ALA A 39 -12.10 15.22 9.00
CA ALA A 39 -12.50 15.08 10.40
C ALA A 39 -12.69 13.60 10.80
N ALA A 40 -13.31 12.79 9.93
CA ALA A 40 -13.46 11.35 10.16
C ALA A 40 -12.11 10.63 10.17
N ALA A 41 -11.21 10.94 9.23
CA ALA A 41 -9.84 10.41 9.22
C ALA A 41 -9.07 10.79 10.48
N LYS A 42 -9.18 12.05 10.93
CA LYS A 42 -8.52 12.55 12.14
C LYS A 42 -9.04 11.86 13.40
N ALA A 43 -10.35 11.61 13.49
CA ALA A 43 -10.95 10.86 14.59
C ALA A 43 -10.44 9.41 14.62
N ALA A 44 -10.26 8.77 13.45
CA ALA A 44 -9.67 7.43 13.37
C ALA A 44 -8.15 7.41 13.66
N ALA A 45 -7.45 8.53 13.50
CA ALA A 45 -5.99 8.58 13.61
C ALA A 45 -5.45 8.32 15.02
N TYR A 46 -6.17 8.68 16.08
CA TYR A 46 -5.64 8.63 17.44
C TYR A 46 -6.59 7.94 18.42
N GLU A 47 -6.04 6.97 19.15
CA GLU A 47 -6.59 6.40 20.37
C GLU A 47 -5.46 6.30 21.40
N PRO A 48 -5.72 6.48 22.71
CA PRO A 48 -4.69 6.35 23.73
C PRO A 48 -3.94 5.00 23.64
N GLY A 49 -2.62 5.08 23.45
CA GLY A 49 -1.74 3.91 23.28
C GLY A 49 -1.78 3.24 21.90
N ASN A 50 -2.65 3.70 20.99
CA ASN A 50 -2.85 3.13 19.65
C ASN A 50 -2.96 4.24 18.60
N ASP A 51 -1.82 4.90 18.38
CA ASP A 51 -1.68 6.06 17.50
C ASP A 51 -1.31 5.65 16.07
N LEU A 52 -2.09 6.17 15.10
CA LEU A 52 -1.94 6.07 13.64
C LEU A 52 -1.77 7.45 12.98
N THR A 53 -1.40 8.49 13.74
CA THR A 53 -1.25 9.88 13.24
C THR A 53 -0.28 9.99 12.08
N VAL A 54 0.81 9.23 12.09
CA VAL A 54 1.75 9.12 10.97
C VAL A 54 1.07 8.73 9.64
N LEU A 55 0.14 7.78 9.69
CA LEU A 55 -0.62 7.36 8.51
C LEU A 55 -1.54 8.49 8.05
N TYR A 56 -2.23 9.13 8.98
CA TYR A 56 -3.07 10.29 8.69
C TYR A 56 -2.25 11.40 8.03
N ASP A 57 -1.13 11.81 8.64
CA ASP A 57 -0.28 12.88 8.12
C ASP A 57 0.23 12.56 6.71
N THR A 58 0.55 11.28 6.45
CA THR A 58 1.00 10.86 5.11
C THR A 58 -0.13 10.86 4.09
N VAL A 59 -1.23 10.17 4.37
CA VAL A 59 -2.26 9.88 3.37
C VAL A 59 -3.19 11.09 3.17
N CYS A 60 -3.43 11.88 4.22
CA CYS A 60 -4.21 13.11 4.12
C CYS A 60 -3.39 14.31 3.63
N ALA A 61 -2.05 14.22 3.51
CA ALA A 61 -1.22 15.35 3.07
C ALA A 61 -1.73 16.04 1.79
N PRO A 62 -2.13 15.32 0.71
CA PRO A 62 -2.68 15.96 -0.48
C PRO A 62 -3.94 16.79 -0.18
N ALA A 63 -4.81 16.26 0.69
CA ALA A 63 -6.08 16.89 1.06
C ALA A 63 -5.92 18.03 2.08
N LEU A 64 -4.80 18.08 2.80
CA LEU A 64 -4.47 19.14 3.75
C LEU A 64 -3.78 20.35 3.09
N GLY A 65 -3.08 20.17 1.98
CA GLY A 65 -2.34 21.25 1.32
C GLY A 65 -3.23 22.19 0.50
N ASP A 66 -2.92 23.48 0.41
CA ASP A 66 -3.77 24.46 -0.31
C ASP A 66 -3.81 24.28 -1.84
N ARG A 67 -2.89 23.50 -2.40
CA ARG A 67 -2.72 23.32 -3.85
C ARG A 67 -3.22 21.95 -4.28
N ALA A 68 -3.73 21.87 -5.51
CA ALA A 68 -3.97 20.58 -6.15
C ALA A 68 -2.66 19.77 -6.22
N PRO A 69 -2.70 18.43 -6.10
CA PRO A 69 -1.52 17.61 -6.23
C PRO A 69 -0.93 17.79 -7.62
N LYS A 70 0.38 18.04 -7.69
CA LYS A 70 1.10 18.02 -8.96
C LYS A 70 1.39 16.57 -9.32
N GLU A 71 1.04 16.17 -10.54
CA GLU A 71 1.43 14.85 -11.04
C GLU A 71 2.97 14.74 -11.07
N PRO A 72 3.54 13.59 -10.67
CA PRO A 72 4.98 13.35 -10.73
C PRO A 72 5.48 13.36 -12.19
N ASP A 73 6.77 13.62 -12.35
CA ASP A 73 7.43 13.38 -13.63
C ASP A 73 7.61 11.87 -13.84
N ILE A 74 6.71 11.28 -14.60
CA ILE A 74 6.72 9.85 -14.93
C ILE A 74 7.93 9.52 -15.82
N GLN A 75 8.46 10.47 -16.59
CA GLN A 75 9.55 10.27 -17.53
C GLN A 75 10.94 10.42 -16.89
N ALA A 76 11.01 10.54 -15.56
CA ALA A 76 12.28 10.60 -14.84
C ALA A 76 13.25 9.52 -15.33
N ALA A 77 14.52 9.92 -15.51
CA ALA A 77 15.54 9.07 -16.11
C ALA A 77 15.68 7.75 -15.31
N PRO A 78 15.88 6.61 -15.99
CA PRO A 78 16.09 5.32 -15.33
C PRO A 78 17.20 5.41 -14.28
N GLU A 79 16.96 4.84 -13.11
CA GLU A 79 18.00 4.67 -12.11
C GLU A 79 19.01 3.62 -12.61
N SER A 80 20.15 4.04 -13.15
CA SER A 80 21.20 3.09 -13.54
C SER A 80 21.80 2.43 -12.31
N LEU A 81 21.90 1.10 -12.31
CA LEU A 81 22.56 0.36 -11.21
C LEU A 81 24.01 0.77 -11.02
N ALA A 82 24.70 1.16 -12.11
CA ALA A 82 26.10 1.57 -12.06
C ALA A 82 26.28 2.90 -11.31
N THR A 83 25.27 3.78 -11.33
CA THR A 83 25.32 5.10 -10.68
C THR A 83 24.44 5.19 -9.44
N ARG A 84 23.64 4.15 -9.16
CA ARG A 84 22.74 4.11 -8.02
C ARG A 84 23.52 4.13 -6.71
N LYS A 85 23.21 5.12 -5.87
CA LYS A 85 23.77 5.20 -4.53
C LYS A 85 23.03 4.25 -3.60
N VAL A 86 23.68 3.16 -3.22
CA VAL A 86 23.17 2.27 -2.16
C VAL A 86 23.27 2.99 -0.81
N PRO A 87 22.17 3.07 -0.03
CA PRO A 87 22.22 3.69 1.28
C PRO A 87 23.13 2.90 2.24
N PRO A 88 23.74 3.56 3.24
CA PRO A 88 24.49 2.88 4.29
C PRO A 88 23.70 1.75 4.93
N ARG A 89 24.37 0.65 5.28
CA ARG A 89 23.74 -0.53 5.89
C ARG A 89 22.86 -0.18 7.10
N SER A 90 23.27 0.80 7.91
CA SER A 90 22.50 1.28 9.07
C SER A 90 21.10 1.82 8.73
N GLU A 91 20.84 2.20 7.48
CA GLU A 91 19.55 2.75 7.06
C GLU A 91 18.55 1.70 6.55
N TRP A 92 19.04 0.52 6.18
CA TRP A 92 18.19 -0.57 5.64
C TRP A 92 18.30 -1.87 6.42
N TYR A 93 19.27 -2.03 7.30
CA TYR A 93 19.42 -3.23 8.10
C TYR A 93 18.61 -3.14 9.40
N THR A 94 17.96 -4.24 9.76
CA THR A 94 17.41 -4.50 11.10
C THR A 94 17.52 -5.99 11.39
N GLU A 95 17.48 -6.37 12.67
CA GLU A 95 17.44 -7.78 13.04
C GLU A 95 16.09 -8.39 12.65
N PRO A 96 16.06 -9.63 12.14
CA PRO A 96 14.82 -10.34 11.87
C PRO A 96 14.17 -10.77 13.18
N GLY A 97 12.88 -11.12 13.15
CA GLY A 97 12.21 -11.60 14.35
C GLY A 97 10.94 -12.41 14.08
N LYS A 98 10.65 -13.32 15.01
CA LYS A 98 9.41 -14.11 15.01
C LYS A 98 8.26 -13.23 15.51
N VAL A 99 7.18 -13.16 14.73
CA VAL A 99 6.01 -12.32 15.03
C VAL A 99 4.87 -13.18 15.55
N PHE A 100 4.48 -14.19 14.78
CA PHE A 100 3.54 -15.25 15.16
C PHE A 100 4.26 -16.61 15.03
N ASP A 101 3.60 -17.71 15.42
CA ASP A 101 4.18 -19.04 15.26
C ASP A 101 4.55 -19.39 13.82
N ASN A 102 3.83 -18.82 12.87
CA ASN A 102 4.04 -19.03 11.44
C ASN A 102 4.35 -17.73 10.65
N LEU A 103 4.69 -16.62 11.32
CA LEU A 103 5.00 -15.34 10.66
C LEU A 103 6.28 -14.74 11.22
N TYR A 104 7.16 -14.29 10.33
CA TYR A 104 8.44 -13.69 10.67
C TYR A 104 8.62 -12.38 9.92
N TYR A 105 9.22 -11.40 10.61
CA TYR A 105 9.70 -10.17 10.02
C TYR A 105 11.14 -10.35 9.54
N ILE A 106 11.38 -10.10 8.26
CA ILE A 106 12.70 -10.15 7.61
C ILE A 106 12.88 -8.94 6.67
N GLY A 107 12.23 -7.82 7.01
CA GLY A 107 12.28 -6.56 6.26
C GLY A 107 13.38 -5.62 6.75
N SER A 108 13.38 -4.41 6.21
CA SER A 108 14.22 -3.27 6.62
C SER A 108 13.47 -2.34 7.58
N PRO A 109 14.09 -1.30 8.16
CA PRO A 109 13.37 -0.25 8.87
C PRO A 109 12.37 0.58 8.05
N ARG A 110 12.35 0.42 6.72
CA ARG A 110 11.53 1.22 5.79
C ARG A 110 10.61 0.39 4.91
N GLN A 111 10.88 -0.90 4.76
CA GLN A 111 10.20 -1.83 3.88
C GLN A 111 10.00 -3.15 4.61
N SER A 112 8.75 -3.54 4.85
CA SER A 112 8.47 -4.85 5.44
C SER A 112 8.65 -5.93 4.39
N THR A 113 9.26 -7.04 4.79
CA THR A 113 9.22 -8.32 4.09
C THR A 113 8.76 -9.34 5.11
N TRP A 114 7.70 -10.07 4.79
CA TRP A 114 7.11 -11.05 5.69
C TRP A 114 7.40 -12.46 5.18
N ALA A 115 7.84 -13.34 6.07
CA ALA A 115 7.97 -14.77 5.77
C ALA A 115 6.90 -15.55 6.53
N VAL A 116 6.05 -16.27 5.78
CA VAL A 116 5.04 -17.17 6.32
C VAL A 116 5.57 -18.59 6.22
N THR A 117 5.78 -19.25 7.36
CA THR A 117 6.18 -20.67 7.38
C THR A 117 4.94 -21.56 7.33
N THR A 118 5.09 -22.68 6.66
CA THR A 118 4.04 -23.70 6.46
C THR A 118 4.66 -25.08 6.68
N SER A 119 3.84 -26.13 6.67
CA SER A 119 4.35 -27.50 6.70
C SER A 119 5.17 -27.93 5.46
N GLU A 120 5.09 -27.20 4.35
CA GLU A 120 5.74 -27.56 3.07
C GLU A 120 6.72 -26.51 2.54
N GLY A 121 6.99 -25.47 3.33
CA GLY A 121 7.98 -24.45 3.03
C GLY A 121 7.54 -23.05 3.41
N ILE A 122 8.16 -22.06 2.77
CA ILE A 122 8.05 -20.65 3.13
C ILE A 122 7.45 -19.87 1.96
N ILE A 123 6.46 -19.04 2.27
CA ILE A 123 5.91 -18.03 1.36
C ILE A 123 6.42 -16.66 1.82
N LEU A 124 7.03 -15.91 0.91
CA LEU A 124 7.43 -14.53 1.16
C LEU A 124 6.36 -13.57 0.64
N ILE A 125 6.15 -12.48 1.37
CA ILE A 125 5.45 -11.29 0.88
C ILE A 125 6.51 -10.20 0.71
N ASP A 126 6.70 -9.82 -0.55
CA ASP A 126 7.76 -8.96 -1.08
C ASP A 126 9.18 -9.50 -0.95
N SER A 127 10.11 -8.80 -1.61
CA SER A 127 11.53 -9.16 -1.71
C SER A 127 12.47 -8.01 -1.33
N GLY A 128 11.92 -6.81 -1.10
CA GLY A 128 12.70 -5.61 -0.84
C GLY A 128 13.60 -5.22 -2.01
N TYR A 129 14.72 -4.57 -1.66
CA TYR A 129 15.74 -4.15 -2.62
C TYR A 129 16.78 -5.23 -2.89
N ASP A 130 17.35 -5.22 -4.08
CA ASP A 130 18.42 -6.13 -4.52
C ASP A 130 19.65 -6.09 -3.61
N TYR A 131 20.06 -4.91 -3.13
CA TYR A 131 21.24 -4.74 -2.27
C TYR A 131 21.04 -5.30 -0.86
N SER A 132 19.78 -5.47 -0.41
CA SER A 132 19.47 -5.94 0.95
C SER A 132 18.88 -7.35 0.97
N ALA A 133 18.32 -7.84 -0.14
CA ALA A 133 17.61 -9.12 -0.20
C ALA A 133 18.43 -10.30 0.32
N LYS A 134 19.71 -10.42 -0.06
CA LYS A 134 20.56 -11.50 0.47
C LYS A 134 20.68 -11.43 1.99
N GLU A 135 21.01 -10.27 2.54
CA GLU A 135 21.26 -10.16 3.98
C GLU A 135 19.96 -10.24 4.79
N LEU A 136 18.94 -9.48 4.43
CA LEU A 136 17.67 -9.44 5.16
C LEU A 136 16.87 -10.74 5.03
N ILE A 137 16.85 -11.36 3.85
CA ILE A 137 16.05 -12.57 3.61
C ILE A 137 16.86 -13.83 3.87
N THR A 138 17.99 -14.03 3.17
CA THR A 138 18.73 -15.29 3.28
C THR A 138 19.38 -15.44 4.64
N GLU A 139 20.18 -14.45 5.04
CA GLU A 139 20.86 -14.51 6.33
C GLU A 139 19.88 -14.27 7.48
N GLY A 140 18.83 -13.46 7.27
CA GLY A 140 17.75 -13.28 8.24
C GLY A 140 16.97 -14.56 8.55
N LEU A 141 16.58 -15.34 7.55
CA LEU A 141 15.93 -16.64 7.77
C LEU A 141 16.85 -17.62 8.52
N LYS A 142 18.14 -17.68 8.17
CA LYS A 142 19.12 -18.53 8.89
C LYS A 142 19.26 -18.12 10.36
N LYS A 143 19.28 -16.82 10.66
CA LYS A 143 19.30 -16.31 12.04
C LYS A 143 18.07 -16.71 12.85
N LEU A 144 16.94 -16.89 12.18
CA LEU A 144 15.69 -17.40 12.76
C LEU A 144 15.63 -18.94 12.78
N HIS A 145 16.73 -19.62 12.45
CA HIS A 145 16.82 -21.07 12.33
C HIS A 145 15.85 -21.68 11.30
N LEU A 146 15.53 -20.90 10.26
CA LEU A 146 14.77 -21.34 9.09
C LEU A 146 15.73 -21.59 7.92
N ASP A 147 15.39 -22.56 7.08
CA ASP A 147 16.17 -22.89 5.88
C ASP A 147 15.68 -22.06 4.67
N PRO A 148 16.50 -21.14 4.11
CA PRO A 148 16.13 -20.36 2.93
C PRO A 148 15.82 -21.22 1.69
N ALA A 149 16.34 -22.45 1.58
CA ALA A 149 16.01 -23.36 0.48
C ALA A 149 14.55 -23.84 0.52
N GLN A 150 13.83 -23.57 1.61
CA GLN A 150 12.39 -23.82 1.73
C GLN A 150 11.53 -22.69 1.17
N ILE A 151 12.09 -21.59 0.67
CA ILE A 151 11.31 -20.55 -0.03
C ILE A 151 10.69 -21.15 -1.30
N LYS A 152 9.35 -21.24 -1.35
CA LYS A 152 8.60 -21.78 -2.51
C LYS A 152 7.95 -20.69 -3.33
N TYR A 153 7.37 -19.69 -2.68
CA TYR A 153 6.63 -18.62 -3.33
C TYR A 153 7.07 -17.24 -2.83
N VAL A 154 7.02 -16.25 -3.71
CA VAL A 154 7.16 -14.83 -3.38
C VAL A 154 5.98 -14.07 -3.99
N ILE A 155 5.13 -13.51 -3.15
CA ILE A 155 4.04 -12.62 -3.55
C ILE A 155 4.61 -11.21 -3.61
N LEU A 156 4.65 -10.63 -4.81
CA LEU A 156 5.03 -9.24 -5.03
C LEU A 156 3.77 -8.39 -4.95
N SER A 157 3.70 -7.54 -3.93
CA SER A 157 2.51 -6.75 -3.60
C SER A 157 2.21 -5.69 -4.66
N HIS A 158 3.24 -5.01 -5.19
CA HIS A 158 3.08 -4.07 -6.29
C HIS A 158 4.41 -3.81 -7.02
N VAL A 159 4.32 -3.20 -8.20
CA VAL A 159 5.45 -2.96 -9.13
C VAL A 159 6.36 -1.77 -8.78
N HIS A 160 6.64 -1.51 -7.51
CA HIS A 160 7.68 -0.55 -7.11
C HIS A 160 8.96 -1.25 -6.63
N GLY A 161 10.12 -0.66 -6.94
CA GLY A 161 11.41 -1.31 -6.76
C GLY A 161 11.72 -1.74 -5.33
N ASP A 162 11.15 -1.03 -4.35
CA ASP A 162 11.24 -1.35 -2.93
C ASP A 162 10.46 -2.61 -2.52
N ARG A 163 9.74 -3.25 -3.45
CA ARG A 163 9.02 -4.51 -3.29
C ARG A 163 9.65 -5.67 -4.05
N TRP A 164 10.15 -5.42 -5.26
CA TRP A 164 10.50 -6.49 -6.20
C TRP A 164 11.95 -6.52 -6.67
N TYR A 165 12.80 -5.52 -6.40
CA TYR A 165 14.18 -5.54 -6.88
C TYR A 165 14.98 -6.75 -6.37
N GLY A 166 14.64 -7.30 -5.20
CA GLY A 166 15.19 -8.56 -4.69
C GLY A 166 14.66 -9.83 -5.36
N ALA A 167 13.59 -9.77 -6.17
CA ALA A 167 12.86 -10.94 -6.63
C ALA A 167 13.66 -11.82 -7.59
N LYS A 168 14.48 -11.21 -8.47
CA LYS A 168 15.35 -11.97 -9.38
C LYS A 168 16.38 -12.81 -8.61
N TYR A 169 16.97 -12.25 -7.54
CA TYR A 169 17.88 -13.00 -6.67
C TYR A 169 17.18 -14.24 -6.08
N LEU A 170 15.94 -14.10 -5.61
CA LEU A 170 15.17 -15.21 -5.03
C LEU A 170 14.79 -16.26 -6.09
N GLN A 171 14.39 -15.81 -7.28
CA GLN A 171 14.09 -16.70 -8.41
C GLN A 171 15.33 -17.47 -8.88
N ASP A 172 16.48 -16.81 -9.00
CA ASP A 172 17.71 -17.43 -9.48
C ASP A 172 18.33 -18.36 -8.44
N THR A 173 18.31 -17.97 -7.16
CA THR A 173 18.97 -18.72 -6.06
C THR A 173 18.12 -19.86 -5.53
N TYR A 174 16.83 -19.62 -5.26
CA TYR A 174 15.95 -20.59 -4.59
C TYR A 174 14.95 -21.26 -5.52
N LYS A 175 14.90 -20.84 -6.80
CA LYS A 175 13.87 -21.28 -7.75
C LYS A 175 12.45 -21.00 -7.25
N ALA A 176 12.32 -19.96 -6.41
CA ALA A 176 11.05 -19.53 -5.87
C ALA A 176 10.14 -19.06 -7.02
N ARG A 177 8.87 -19.44 -6.93
CA ARG A 177 7.84 -19.04 -7.88
C ARG A 177 7.39 -17.63 -7.54
N LEU A 178 7.43 -16.72 -8.52
CA LEU A 178 7.06 -15.33 -8.30
C LEU A 178 5.61 -15.11 -8.69
N ILE A 179 4.84 -14.50 -7.80
CA ILE A 179 3.43 -14.18 -8.01
C ILE A 179 3.29 -12.65 -8.01
N MET A 180 2.79 -12.10 -9.10
CA MET A 180 2.41 -10.69 -9.22
C MET A 180 1.18 -10.62 -10.14
N SER A 181 0.37 -9.57 -10.03
CA SER A 181 -0.80 -9.45 -10.90
C SER A 181 -0.38 -9.23 -12.35
N GLU A 182 -1.28 -9.53 -13.29
CA GLU A 182 -1.00 -9.34 -14.71
C GLU A 182 -0.73 -7.86 -15.05
N ALA A 183 -1.50 -6.94 -14.47
CA ALA A 183 -1.34 -5.52 -14.73
C ALA A 183 0.05 -5.03 -14.31
N ASP A 184 0.55 -5.47 -13.16
CA ASP A 184 1.88 -5.10 -12.68
C ASP A 184 3.02 -5.83 -13.40
N TRP A 185 2.81 -7.07 -13.85
CA TRP A 185 3.75 -7.72 -14.80
C TRP A 185 3.91 -6.90 -16.08
N ASN A 186 2.80 -6.36 -16.59
CA ASN A 186 2.80 -5.54 -17.81
C ASN A 186 3.48 -4.18 -17.58
N VAL A 187 3.31 -3.57 -16.39
CA VAL A 187 4.04 -2.36 -16.00
C VAL A 187 5.54 -2.64 -15.92
N MET A 188 5.94 -3.69 -15.19
CA MET A 188 7.35 -4.06 -15.02
C MET A 188 8.04 -4.32 -16.36
N ALA A 189 7.35 -4.96 -17.31
CA ALA A 189 7.89 -5.22 -18.64
C ALA A 189 8.19 -3.93 -19.42
N LYS A 190 7.37 -2.89 -19.25
CA LYS A 190 7.45 -1.61 -19.99
C LYS A 190 8.27 -0.54 -19.28
N SER A 191 8.52 -0.71 -17.98
CA SER A 191 9.18 0.32 -17.18
C SER A 191 10.65 0.49 -17.52
N ASN A 192 11.14 1.68 -17.23
CA ASN A 192 12.55 2.06 -17.29
C ASN A 192 13.35 1.55 -16.07
N ASP A 193 12.79 0.65 -15.25
CA ASP A 193 13.54 0.00 -14.18
C ASP A 193 14.74 -0.78 -14.74
N PRO A 194 15.83 -0.94 -13.96
CA PRO A 194 16.99 -1.74 -14.34
C PRO A 194 16.62 -3.12 -14.88
N SER A 195 16.98 -3.37 -16.14
CA SER A 195 16.68 -4.62 -16.83
C SER A 195 17.30 -5.84 -16.14
N GLU A 196 18.45 -5.64 -15.51
CA GLU A 196 19.24 -6.63 -14.79
C GLU A 196 18.57 -7.11 -13.51
N LEU A 197 17.64 -6.33 -12.96
CA LEU A 197 16.85 -6.70 -11.78
C LEU A 197 15.53 -7.38 -12.13
N LYS A 198 15.05 -7.24 -13.37
CA LYS A 198 13.74 -7.80 -13.78
C LYS A 198 13.79 -9.33 -13.73
N PRO A 199 12.97 -9.98 -12.89
CA PRO A 199 12.87 -11.43 -12.92
C PRO A 199 12.14 -11.89 -14.18
N LYS A 200 12.18 -13.20 -14.46
CA LYS A 200 11.32 -13.78 -15.48
C LYS A 200 9.87 -13.74 -14.98
N LYS A 201 8.94 -13.26 -15.82
CA LYS A 201 7.50 -13.39 -15.57
C LYS A 201 7.18 -14.84 -15.26
N ASP A 202 6.42 -15.05 -14.20
CA ASP A 202 6.09 -16.38 -13.72
C ASP A 202 4.57 -16.50 -13.49
N MET A 203 4.11 -16.54 -12.25
CA MET A 203 2.70 -16.72 -11.93
C MET A 203 1.93 -15.40 -11.94
N VAL A 204 0.72 -15.44 -12.49
CA VAL A 204 -0.24 -14.32 -12.46
C VAL A 204 -1.14 -14.48 -11.23
N GLY A 205 -1.02 -13.53 -10.30
CA GLY A 205 -1.97 -13.40 -9.19
C GLY A 205 -3.30 -12.86 -9.68
N THR A 206 -4.41 -13.52 -9.30
CA THR A 206 -5.77 -13.08 -9.63
C THR A 206 -6.55 -12.69 -8.39
N ASP A 207 -7.63 -11.94 -8.59
CA ASP A 207 -8.49 -11.52 -7.48
C ASP A 207 -9.18 -12.72 -6.82
N GLY A 208 -9.08 -12.81 -5.49
CA GLY A 208 -9.58 -13.94 -4.70
C GLY A 208 -8.74 -15.21 -4.83
N MET A 209 -7.56 -15.16 -5.46
CA MET A 209 -6.69 -16.33 -5.63
C MET A 209 -6.30 -16.90 -4.27
N LYS A 210 -6.48 -18.22 -4.12
CA LYS A 210 -6.00 -18.98 -2.96
C LYS A 210 -4.62 -19.56 -3.29
N LEU A 211 -3.63 -19.20 -2.48
CA LEU A 211 -2.31 -19.80 -2.53
C LEU A 211 -2.16 -20.75 -1.34
N THR A 212 -2.26 -22.05 -1.61
CA THR A 212 -2.06 -23.09 -0.61
C THR A 212 -0.65 -23.66 -0.71
N LEU A 213 0.04 -23.74 0.43
CA LEU A 213 1.30 -24.46 0.60
C LEU A 213 1.21 -25.21 1.93
N GLY A 214 1.24 -26.55 1.88
CA GLY A 214 1.00 -27.38 3.05
C GLY A 214 -0.31 -27.04 3.78
N ASP A 215 -0.19 -26.81 5.08
CA ASP A 215 -1.29 -26.53 6.01
C ASP A 215 -1.83 -25.08 5.98
N THR A 216 -1.28 -24.22 5.13
CA THR A 216 -1.56 -22.78 5.14
C THR A 216 -2.09 -22.33 3.79
N THR A 217 -3.17 -21.54 3.78
CA THR A 217 -3.75 -20.93 2.57
C THR A 217 -3.84 -19.42 2.72
N LEU A 218 -3.04 -18.69 1.94
CA LEU A 218 -3.16 -17.23 1.80
C LEU A 218 -4.22 -16.91 0.73
N THR A 219 -4.88 -15.76 0.86
CA THR A 219 -5.81 -15.27 -0.18
C THR A 219 -5.39 -13.90 -0.68
N LEU A 220 -5.21 -13.77 -2.00
CA LEU A 220 -4.73 -12.57 -2.67
C LEU A 220 -5.92 -11.82 -3.29
N TYR A 221 -5.95 -10.50 -3.14
CA TYR A 221 -6.98 -9.63 -3.68
C TYR A 221 -6.36 -8.48 -4.45
N ILE A 222 -6.89 -8.21 -5.65
CA ILE A 222 -6.43 -7.11 -6.48
C ILE A 222 -7.04 -5.81 -5.92
N THR A 223 -6.19 -4.89 -5.50
CA THR A 223 -6.51 -3.64 -4.79
C THR A 223 -5.84 -2.44 -5.47
N PRO A 224 -6.19 -2.15 -6.74
CA PRO A 224 -5.51 -1.13 -7.55
C PRO A 224 -5.65 0.28 -6.96
N GLY A 225 -4.75 1.16 -7.40
CA GLY A 225 -4.77 2.59 -7.09
C GLY A 225 -3.38 3.13 -6.72
N HIS A 226 -2.61 2.37 -5.93
CA HIS A 226 -1.17 2.63 -5.78
C HIS A 226 -0.40 2.24 -7.05
N THR A 227 -0.76 1.10 -7.63
CA THR A 227 -0.38 0.68 -8.98
C THR A 227 -1.61 0.03 -9.65
N PRO A 228 -1.60 -0.22 -10.97
CA PRO A 228 -2.72 -0.87 -11.66
C PRO A 228 -3.03 -2.28 -11.15
N GLY A 229 -2.05 -2.94 -10.53
CA GLY A 229 -2.08 -4.35 -10.19
C GLY A 229 -1.74 -4.67 -8.74
N THR A 230 -1.81 -3.69 -7.84
CA THR A 230 -1.54 -3.91 -6.41
C THR A 230 -2.31 -5.12 -5.84
N ILE A 231 -1.65 -5.93 -5.02
CA ILE A 231 -2.19 -7.10 -4.31
C ILE A 231 -2.19 -6.82 -2.81
N SER A 232 -3.35 -6.92 -2.19
CA SER A 232 -3.50 -7.06 -0.74
C SER A 232 -3.73 -8.53 -0.37
N THR A 233 -3.24 -8.98 0.79
CA THR A 233 -3.18 -10.41 1.13
C THR A 233 -3.80 -10.68 2.50
N LEU A 234 -4.61 -11.74 2.60
CA LEU A 234 -5.03 -12.32 3.87
C LEU A 234 -4.12 -13.50 4.24
N VAL A 235 -3.62 -13.49 5.48
CA VAL A 235 -2.67 -14.47 6.01
C VAL A 235 -3.25 -15.13 7.27
N PRO A 236 -3.47 -16.45 7.29
CA PRO A 236 -3.79 -17.15 8.53
C PRO A 236 -2.59 -17.14 9.48
N LEU A 237 -2.81 -16.75 10.73
CA LEU A 237 -1.77 -16.57 11.75
C LEU A 237 -2.07 -17.44 12.98
N LYS A 238 -1.02 -17.92 13.63
CA LYS A 238 -1.08 -18.82 14.79
C LYS A 238 -0.34 -18.22 15.97
N ASP A 239 -0.97 -18.20 17.14
CA ASP A 239 -0.34 -17.80 18.41
C ASP A 239 -0.70 -18.87 19.47
N GLY A 240 0.11 -19.92 19.53
CA GLY A 240 -0.23 -21.15 20.25
C GLY A 240 -1.54 -21.76 19.74
N ASN A 241 -2.54 -21.80 20.63
CA ASN A 241 -3.87 -22.30 20.29
C ASN A 241 -4.78 -21.25 19.66
N GLU A 242 -4.41 -19.97 19.72
CA GLU A 242 -5.19 -18.88 19.12
C GLU A 242 -4.95 -18.83 17.60
N ARG A 243 -5.98 -18.37 16.88
CA ARG A 243 -5.98 -18.23 15.42
C ARG A 243 -6.41 -16.82 15.08
N HIS A 244 -5.61 -16.18 14.25
CA HIS A 244 -5.81 -14.80 13.81
C HIS A 244 -5.78 -14.75 12.28
N VAL A 245 -6.27 -13.64 11.73
CA VAL A 245 -6.13 -13.37 10.29
C VAL A 245 -5.46 -12.01 10.11
N GLY A 246 -4.26 -12.05 9.52
CA GLY A 246 -3.51 -10.88 9.10
C GLY A 246 -4.04 -10.33 7.79
N ALA A 247 -4.34 -9.04 7.76
CA ALA A 247 -4.66 -8.30 6.55
C ALA A 247 -3.45 -7.42 6.18
N VAL A 248 -2.77 -7.80 5.10
CA VAL A 248 -1.65 -7.05 4.51
C VAL A 248 -2.20 -6.09 3.48
N TRP A 249 -2.05 -4.78 3.72
CA TRP A 249 -2.46 -3.75 2.75
C TRP A 249 -1.36 -3.51 1.70
N GLY A 250 -1.73 -3.65 0.43
CA GLY A 250 -0.78 -3.79 -0.68
C GLY A 250 -0.07 -2.53 -1.18
N GLY A 251 -0.50 -1.32 -0.83
CA GLY A 251 0.12 -0.09 -1.37
C GLY A 251 -0.36 1.20 -0.70
N ILE A 252 0.57 2.06 -0.31
CA ILE A 252 0.30 3.34 0.37
C ILE A 252 0.40 4.49 -0.61
N ASN A 253 -0.59 5.38 -0.55
CA ASN A 253 -0.83 6.50 -1.46
C ASN A 253 -1.18 6.08 -2.89
N PRO A 254 -2.03 6.85 -3.58
CA PRO A 254 -2.26 6.64 -5.01
C PRO A 254 -1.06 7.11 -5.83
N ASP A 255 -0.78 6.45 -6.96
CA ASP A 255 0.26 6.85 -7.91
C ASP A 255 -0.29 6.82 -9.34
N VAL A 256 -0.03 7.88 -10.12
CA VAL A 256 -0.47 7.98 -11.52
C VAL A 256 0.52 7.37 -12.50
N GLY A 257 1.75 7.09 -12.06
CA GLY A 257 2.76 6.46 -12.90
C GLY A 257 4.18 6.68 -12.38
N ARG A 258 5.06 5.76 -12.77
CA ARG A 258 6.46 5.77 -12.38
C ARG A 258 7.32 5.14 -13.45
N ASN A 259 8.60 5.52 -13.50
CA ASN A 259 9.64 4.89 -14.33
C ASN A 259 9.21 4.69 -15.79
N GLY A 260 8.71 5.75 -16.42
CA GLY A 260 8.30 5.79 -17.82
C GLY A 260 6.90 5.23 -18.11
N VAL A 261 6.20 4.69 -17.11
CA VAL A 261 4.89 4.05 -17.30
C VAL A 261 3.79 4.83 -16.61
N ARG A 262 2.80 5.26 -17.39
CA ARG A 262 1.53 5.82 -16.89
C ARG A 262 0.64 4.67 -16.39
N TYR A 263 0.16 4.75 -15.15
CA TYR A 263 -0.70 3.76 -14.53
C TYR A 263 -2.18 4.02 -14.78
N PHE A 264 -2.60 5.28 -14.64
CA PHE A 264 -3.99 5.73 -14.75
C PHE A 264 -4.06 7.00 -15.61
N SER A 265 -5.24 7.36 -16.10
CA SER A 265 -5.43 8.56 -16.93
C SER A 265 -5.15 9.87 -16.18
N GLY A 266 -5.28 9.88 -14.85
CA GLY A 266 -4.91 11.01 -13.99
C GLY A 266 -5.35 10.84 -12.54
N MET A 267 -5.12 11.88 -11.73
CA MET A 267 -5.41 11.84 -10.29
C MET A 267 -6.86 11.48 -9.94
N PRO A 268 -7.92 12.03 -10.57
CA PRO A 268 -9.30 11.68 -10.20
C PRO A 268 -9.61 10.18 -10.33
N GLU A 269 -9.19 9.55 -11.44
CA GLU A 269 -9.36 8.09 -11.63
C GLU A 269 -8.55 7.30 -10.59
N THR A 270 -7.31 7.71 -10.34
CA THR A 270 -6.40 7.02 -9.42
C THR A 270 -6.95 7.01 -8.00
N PHE A 271 -7.38 8.17 -7.49
CA PHE A 271 -7.95 8.28 -6.16
C PHE A 271 -9.29 7.54 -6.05
N LYS A 272 -10.15 7.61 -7.08
CA LYS A 272 -11.43 6.89 -7.09
C LYS A 272 -11.21 5.38 -7.03
N THR A 273 -10.24 4.89 -7.79
CA THR A 273 -9.84 3.48 -7.81
C THR A 273 -9.28 3.06 -6.46
N TRP A 274 -8.39 3.86 -5.88
CA TRP A 274 -7.77 3.54 -4.59
C TRP A 274 -8.78 3.55 -3.43
N SER A 275 -9.71 4.52 -3.40
CA SER A 275 -10.78 4.56 -2.40
C SER A 275 -11.68 3.32 -2.48
N ALA A 276 -12.09 2.94 -3.69
CA ALA A 276 -12.88 1.74 -3.92
C ALA A 276 -12.14 0.47 -3.45
N SER A 277 -10.83 0.38 -3.71
CA SER A 277 -9.98 -0.71 -3.22
C SER A 277 -9.90 -0.76 -1.70
N ALA A 278 -9.73 0.39 -1.04
CA ALA A 278 -9.67 0.47 0.42
C ALA A 278 -11.00 0.04 1.06
N LYS A 279 -12.12 0.57 0.56
CA LYS A 279 -13.49 0.17 0.98
C LYS A 279 -13.69 -1.33 0.81
N ARG A 280 -13.38 -1.86 -0.38
CA ARG A 280 -13.56 -3.28 -0.71
C ARG A 280 -12.72 -4.18 0.18
N PHE A 281 -11.44 -3.85 0.37
CA PHE A 281 -10.54 -4.67 1.18
C PHE A 281 -10.90 -4.60 2.68
N GLN A 282 -11.39 -3.46 3.16
CA GLN A 282 -11.96 -3.35 4.52
C GLN A 282 -13.14 -4.30 4.71
N ASP A 283 -14.07 -4.34 3.75
CA ASP A 283 -15.22 -5.25 3.80
C ASP A 283 -14.78 -6.72 3.73
N ILE A 284 -13.76 -7.05 2.93
CA ILE A 284 -13.18 -8.39 2.83
C ILE A 284 -12.52 -8.80 4.16
N ALA A 285 -11.67 -7.95 4.72
CA ALA A 285 -10.97 -8.19 5.98
C ALA A 285 -11.96 -8.37 7.15
N ALA A 286 -13.02 -7.55 7.20
CA ALA A 286 -14.08 -7.69 8.19
C ALA A 286 -14.81 -9.05 8.06
N LYS A 287 -15.16 -9.45 6.83
CA LYS A 287 -15.84 -10.74 6.55
C LYS A 287 -14.96 -11.95 6.84
N SER A 288 -13.65 -11.83 6.68
CA SER A 288 -12.70 -12.92 6.98
C SER A 288 -12.35 -13.03 8.47
N GLY A 289 -12.88 -12.14 9.32
CA GLY A 289 -12.53 -12.10 10.73
C GLY A 289 -11.11 -11.60 11.00
N ALA A 290 -10.54 -10.80 10.09
CA ALA A 290 -9.22 -10.22 10.28
C ALA A 290 -9.18 -9.29 11.50
N ASP A 291 -8.12 -9.44 12.27
CA ASP A 291 -7.88 -8.75 13.54
C ASP A 291 -6.41 -8.31 13.68
N VAL A 292 -5.56 -8.63 12.72
CA VAL A 292 -4.18 -8.17 12.63
C VAL A 292 -4.04 -7.35 11.35
N TYR A 293 -3.55 -6.11 11.44
CA TYR A 293 -3.16 -5.36 10.25
C TYR A 293 -1.65 -5.40 10.12
N LEU A 294 -1.20 -5.69 8.90
CA LEU A 294 0.21 -5.73 8.53
C LEU A 294 0.41 -4.76 7.37
N THR A 295 1.55 -4.09 7.36
CA THR A 295 1.88 -3.13 6.31
C THR A 295 3.19 -3.50 5.64
N LEU A 296 3.39 -2.94 4.45
CA LEU A 296 4.62 -3.06 3.69
C LEU A 296 5.66 -1.99 4.09
N HIS A 297 5.31 -1.12 5.03
CA HIS A 297 6.18 -0.08 5.57
C HIS A 297 6.00 -0.03 7.09
N PRO A 298 6.98 -0.53 7.87
CA PRO A 298 6.82 -0.84 9.29
C PRO A 298 6.56 0.39 10.19
N PHE A 299 6.71 1.59 9.63
CA PHE A 299 6.39 2.83 10.32
C PHE A 299 4.87 3.06 10.48
N TYR A 300 4.03 2.49 9.61
CA TYR A 300 2.57 2.67 9.68
C TYR A 300 1.88 1.71 10.65
N ASP A 301 2.46 0.53 10.90
CA ASP A 301 1.95 -0.44 11.89
C ASP A 301 2.83 -0.55 13.13
N LYS A 302 3.91 0.24 13.23
CA LYS A 302 4.90 0.16 14.30
C LYS A 302 5.45 -1.28 14.46
N ALA A 303 5.63 -2.01 13.35
CA ALA A 303 6.02 -3.42 13.38
C ALA A 303 7.30 -3.66 14.19
N LEU A 304 8.31 -2.78 14.09
CA LEU A 304 9.55 -2.94 14.85
C LEU A 304 9.36 -2.73 16.35
N ASP A 305 8.54 -1.75 16.76
CA ASP A 305 8.24 -1.52 18.18
C ASP A 305 7.45 -2.70 18.76
N LYS A 306 6.46 -3.20 18.00
CA LYS A 306 5.66 -4.37 18.39
C LYS A 306 6.50 -5.64 18.43
N LEU A 307 7.45 -5.79 17.49
CA LEU A 307 8.41 -6.90 17.48
C LEU A 307 9.33 -6.84 18.70
N HIS A 308 9.82 -5.65 19.05
CA HIS A 308 10.59 -5.47 20.27
C HIS A 308 9.76 -5.80 21.52
N ALA A 309 8.49 -5.35 21.58
CA ALA A 309 7.57 -5.63 22.68
C ALA A 309 7.30 -7.14 22.87
N LEU A 310 7.32 -7.93 21.80
CA LEU A 310 7.15 -9.40 21.88
C LEU A 310 8.22 -10.07 22.75
N ASN A 311 9.44 -9.53 22.81
CA ASN A 311 10.51 -10.05 23.68
C ASN A 311 10.19 -9.94 25.18
N PHE A 312 9.22 -9.09 25.54
CA PHE A 312 8.79 -8.85 26.91
C PHE A 312 7.36 -9.36 27.17
N ARG A 313 6.72 -9.97 26.16
CA ARG A 313 5.37 -10.52 26.28
C ARG A 313 5.39 -11.71 27.24
N LYS A 314 4.60 -11.64 28.31
CA LYS A 314 4.38 -12.78 29.22
C LYS A 314 3.50 -13.83 28.54
N ALA A 315 3.68 -15.09 28.92
CA ALA A 315 2.80 -16.18 28.47
C ALA A 315 1.33 -15.85 28.75
N GLY A 316 0.47 -16.02 27.73
CA GLY A 316 -0.96 -15.67 27.81
C GLY A 316 -1.28 -14.16 27.81
N GLY A 317 -0.27 -13.28 27.74
CA GLY A 317 -0.50 -11.84 27.57
C GLY A 317 -1.02 -11.49 26.17
N PRO A 318 -1.65 -10.32 25.99
CA PRO A 318 -2.16 -9.89 24.69
C PRO A 318 -1.03 -9.78 23.65
N HIS A 319 -1.32 -10.17 22.41
CA HIS A 319 -0.36 -10.08 21.32
C HIS A 319 -0.32 -8.64 20.76
N PRO A 320 0.85 -7.95 20.70
CA PRO A 320 0.95 -6.55 20.26
C PRO A 320 0.48 -6.24 18.83
N PHE A 321 0.33 -7.26 17.99
CA PHE A 321 -0.10 -7.12 16.60
C PHE A 321 -1.63 -7.34 16.44
N VAL A 322 -2.28 -7.94 17.43
CA VAL A 322 -3.71 -8.25 17.39
C VAL A 322 -4.49 -7.04 17.85
N SER A 323 -5.15 -6.37 16.91
CA SER A 323 -6.09 -5.28 17.15
C SER A 323 -7.00 -5.08 15.93
N LYS A 324 -8.23 -5.61 16.03
CA LYS A 324 -9.29 -5.40 15.04
C LYS A 324 -9.66 -3.92 14.91
N ASP A 325 -9.59 -3.17 16.00
CA ASP A 325 -9.81 -1.72 16.00
C ASP A 325 -8.78 -1.00 15.13
N ASN A 326 -7.48 -1.26 15.35
CA ASN A 326 -6.42 -0.62 14.58
C ASN A 326 -6.52 -0.98 13.09
N LEU A 327 -6.87 -2.22 12.74
CA LEU A 327 -7.11 -2.62 11.34
C LEU A 327 -8.23 -1.78 10.70
N ASN A 328 -9.37 -1.65 11.41
CA ASN A 328 -10.49 -0.88 10.91
C ASN A 328 -10.16 0.61 10.78
N ARG A 329 -9.47 1.19 11.76
CA ARG A 329 -9.06 2.60 11.75
C ARG A 329 -8.03 2.87 10.66
N PHE A 330 -7.04 1.99 10.46
CA PHE A 330 -6.06 2.07 9.39
C PHE A 330 -6.71 2.20 8.00
N LEU A 331 -7.64 1.29 7.67
CA LEU A 331 -8.34 1.32 6.38
C LEU A 331 -9.35 2.48 6.28
N THR A 332 -9.91 2.92 7.41
CA THR A 332 -10.76 4.11 7.47
C THR A 332 -9.96 5.37 7.14
N ILE A 333 -8.79 5.57 7.75
CA ILE A 333 -7.92 6.71 7.45
C ILE A 333 -7.59 6.76 5.96
N ILE A 334 -7.22 5.63 5.37
CA ILE A 334 -6.92 5.54 3.93
C ILE A 334 -8.14 5.98 3.10
N ARG A 335 -9.31 5.40 3.36
CA ARG A 335 -10.55 5.72 2.62
C ARG A 335 -10.90 7.20 2.78
N GLU A 336 -10.99 7.69 4.01
CA GLU A 336 -11.44 9.05 4.31
C GLU A 336 -10.45 10.10 3.77
N CYS A 337 -9.14 9.92 3.93
CA CYS A 337 -8.16 10.82 3.32
C CYS A 337 -8.25 10.85 1.78
N THR A 338 -8.55 9.70 1.16
CA THR A 338 -8.70 9.60 -0.30
C THR A 338 -9.97 10.29 -0.78
N GLU A 339 -11.10 10.07 -0.10
CA GLU A 339 -12.37 10.75 -0.39
C GLU A 339 -12.28 12.26 -0.16
N ALA A 340 -11.55 12.69 0.88
CA ALA A 340 -11.27 14.10 1.09
C ALA A 340 -10.55 14.71 -0.12
N GLN A 341 -9.57 14.00 -0.68
CA GLN A 341 -8.86 14.46 -1.86
C GLN A 341 -9.74 14.44 -3.12
N LEU A 342 -10.56 13.41 -3.30
CA LEU A 342 -11.51 13.32 -4.42
C LEU A 342 -12.50 14.48 -4.42
N ALA A 343 -13.07 14.81 -3.26
CA ALA A 343 -13.97 15.94 -3.11
C ALA A 343 -13.31 17.26 -3.55
N ARG A 344 -12.00 17.42 -3.33
CA ARG A 344 -11.25 18.62 -3.71
C ARG A 344 -10.88 18.73 -5.19
N ILE A 345 -10.65 17.60 -5.86
CA ILE A 345 -10.18 17.59 -7.27
C ILE A 345 -11.28 17.31 -8.28
N SER A 346 -12.46 16.92 -7.81
CA SER A 346 -13.64 16.67 -8.66
C SER A 346 -14.60 17.86 -8.70
N SER A 347 -14.27 18.96 -8.01
CA SER A 347 -15.09 20.16 -7.81
C SER A 347 -14.79 21.28 -8.78
#